data_AF-A0AAE3QVN0-F1
#
_entry.id   AF-A0AAE3QVN0-F1
#
_cell.length_a   1.000
_cell.length_b   1.000
_cell.length_c   1.000
_cell.angle_alpha   90.00
_cell.angle_beta   90.00
_cell.angle_gamma   90.00
#
_symmetry.space_group_name_H-M   'P 1'
#
loop_
_entity.id
_entity.type
_entity.pdbx_description
1 polymer ?
#
loop_
_entity_poly.entity_id
_entity_poly.type
_entity_poly.pdbx_seq_one_letter_code
_entity_poly.pdbx_strand_id
1 'polypeptide(L)'
;MSFITNIILLFPDIEDELERMKEVNSFTYRGILLNLISINEPNPEEFVTWYGGRKKLSGNMFIGAYNYFDEEGFRQHLFSNVNWESPEYVQLIIKSEAEWTYKVYTDAGKTLVYDSILQ
;
A
#
# COMPACT_ATOMS: atom_id res chain seq x y z
N MET A 1 -8.92 10.59 20.60
CA MET A 1 -8.08 11.24 19.56
C MET A 1 -7.78 10.16 18.54
N SER A 2 -8.05 10.39 17.25
CA SER A 2 -7.66 9.43 16.20
C SER A 2 -6.13 9.39 16.09
N PHE A 3 -5.57 8.25 15.69
CA PHE A 3 -4.18 8.14 15.25
C PHE A 3 -4.23 7.53 13.86
N ILE A 4 -4.16 8.38 12.84
CA ILE A 4 -4.37 8.00 11.45
C ILE A 4 -3.05 7.57 10.82
N THR A 5 -3.05 6.39 10.20
CA THR A 5 -1.96 5.91 9.35
C THR A 5 -2.43 5.87 7.90
N ASN A 6 -1.73 6.57 7.02
CA ASN A 6 -1.94 6.52 5.59
C ASN A 6 -1.02 5.47 4.98
N ILE A 7 -1.54 4.70 4.03
CA ILE A 7 -0.84 3.62 3.34
C ILE A 7 -0.97 3.84 1.84
N ILE A 8 0.14 3.68 1.14
CA ILE A 8 0.19 3.53 -0.31
C ILE A 8 0.98 2.25 -0.59
N LEU A 9 0.37 1.32 -1.34
CA LEU A 9 1.00 0.08 -1.78
C LEU A 9 1.16 0.15 -3.30
N LEU A 10 2.36 -0.15 -3.79
CA LEU A 10 2.65 -0.26 -5.21
C LEU A 10 3.26 -1.62 -5.52
N PHE A 11 2.85 -2.24 -6.62
CA PHE A 11 3.48 -3.43 -7.16
C PHE A 11 3.37 -3.50 -8.69
N PRO A 12 4.29 -4.21 -9.37
CA PRO A 12 4.35 -4.22 -10.83
C PRO A 12 3.18 -4.95 -11.49
N ASP A 13 2.92 -4.62 -12.76
CA ASP A 13 1.86 -5.23 -13.59
C ASP A 13 2.09 -6.71 -13.94
N ILE A 14 3.25 -7.27 -13.57
CA ILE A 14 3.52 -8.71 -13.74
C ILE A 14 2.75 -9.56 -12.71
N GLU A 15 2.42 -8.99 -11.56
CA GLU A 15 1.63 -9.66 -10.52
C GLU A 15 0.15 -9.80 -10.95
N ASP A 16 -0.51 -10.88 -10.54
CA ASP A 16 -1.97 -10.97 -10.61
C ASP A 16 -2.60 -10.03 -9.57
N GLU A 17 -3.02 -8.85 -10.02
CA GLU A 17 -3.63 -7.81 -9.17
C GLU A 17 -4.77 -8.35 -8.30
N LEU A 18 -5.69 -9.12 -8.88
CA LEU A 18 -6.87 -9.61 -8.19
C LEU A 18 -6.52 -10.66 -7.13
N GLU A 19 -5.54 -11.52 -7.41
CA GLU A 19 -5.07 -12.52 -6.45
C GLU A 19 -4.25 -11.88 -5.32
N ARG A 20 -3.27 -11.02 -5.65
CA ARG A 20 -2.44 -10.35 -4.63
C ARG A 20 -3.31 -9.48 -3.73
N MET A 21 -4.30 -8.76 -4.26
CA MET A 21 -5.16 -7.93 -3.43
C MET A 21 -6.08 -8.72 -2.51
N LYS A 22 -6.50 -9.93 -2.88
CA LYS A 22 -7.22 -10.82 -1.94
C LYS A 22 -6.34 -11.20 -0.76
N GLU A 23 -5.08 -11.51 -1.00
CA GLU A 23 -4.12 -11.87 0.06
C GLU A 23 -3.74 -10.65 0.91
N VAL A 24 -3.47 -9.50 0.29
CA VAL A 24 -3.19 -8.23 0.99
C VAL A 24 -4.35 -7.86 1.90
N ASN A 25 -5.58 -7.86 1.37
CA ASN A 25 -6.79 -7.50 2.13
C ASN A 25 -7.25 -8.60 3.11
N SER A 26 -6.61 -9.78 3.12
CA SER A 26 -6.86 -10.78 4.16
C SER A 26 -6.20 -10.42 5.50
N PHE A 27 -5.36 -9.38 5.53
CA PHE A 27 -4.80 -8.86 6.78
C PHE A 27 -5.92 -8.36 7.68
N THR A 28 -5.87 -8.75 8.94
CA THR A 28 -6.79 -8.27 9.97
C THR A 28 -6.01 -7.64 11.11
N TYR A 29 -6.48 -6.49 11.58
CA TYR A 29 -5.93 -5.84 12.76
C TYR A 29 -7.10 -5.39 13.63
N ARG A 30 -7.06 -5.73 14.92
CA ARG A 30 -8.12 -5.38 15.88
C ARG A 30 -9.53 -5.84 15.46
N GLY A 31 -9.63 -6.95 14.71
CA GLY A 31 -10.88 -7.47 14.18
C GLY A 31 -11.45 -6.70 12.97
N ILE A 32 -10.68 -5.76 12.42
CA ILE A 32 -11.03 -5.00 11.21
C ILE A 32 -10.25 -5.62 10.04
N LEU A 33 -10.95 -5.89 8.94
CA LEU A 33 -10.34 -6.29 7.68
C LEU A 33 -9.70 -5.07 7.02
N LEU A 34 -8.49 -5.27 6.50
CA LEU A 34 -7.88 -4.30 5.60
C LEU A 34 -8.70 -4.21 4.31
N ASN A 35 -8.83 -2.99 3.79
CA ASN A 35 -9.45 -2.75 2.49
C ASN A 35 -8.73 -1.59 1.80
N LEU A 36 -7.67 -1.91 1.05
CA LEU A 36 -6.99 -0.94 0.20
C LEU A 36 -7.74 -0.80 -1.12
N ILE A 37 -7.87 0.45 -1.59
CA ILE A 37 -8.61 0.77 -2.82
C ILE A 37 -7.63 1.10 -3.93
N SER A 38 -7.86 0.52 -5.12
CA SER A 38 -7.08 0.83 -6.31
C SER A 38 -7.32 2.27 -6.73
N ILE A 39 -6.27 3.02 -7.03
CA ILE A 39 -6.44 4.31 -7.69
C ILE A 39 -6.79 4.15 -9.17
N ASN A 40 -6.55 2.95 -9.73
CA ASN A 40 -6.80 2.64 -11.14
C ASN A 40 -8.27 2.29 -11.42
N GLU A 41 -9.08 2.10 -10.38
CA GLU A 41 -10.54 1.89 -10.45
C GLU A 41 -11.25 3.24 -10.21
N PRO A 42 -11.42 4.11 -11.21
CA PRO A 42 -12.30 5.25 -11.06
C PRO A 42 -13.74 4.74 -10.97
N ASN A 43 -14.56 5.55 -10.32
CA ASN A 43 -16.02 5.43 -10.31
C ASN A 43 -16.51 5.01 -11.72
N PRO A 44 -17.38 3.99 -11.88
CA PRO A 44 -17.81 3.48 -13.20
C PRO A 44 -18.40 4.53 -14.16
N GLU A 45 -18.73 5.73 -13.66
CA GLU A 45 -19.21 6.86 -14.45
C GLU A 45 -18.08 7.75 -15.02
N GLU A 46 -16.84 7.55 -14.58
CA GLU A 46 -15.67 8.37 -14.93
C GLU A 46 -14.63 7.53 -15.69
N PHE A 47 -14.64 7.61 -17.02
CA PHE A 47 -13.58 7.10 -17.90
C PHE A 47 -12.29 7.94 -17.78
N VAL A 48 -11.77 8.13 -16.56
CA VAL A 48 -10.54 8.88 -16.34
C VAL A 48 -9.38 7.91 -16.53
N THR A 49 -8.93 7.79 -17.77
CA THR A 49 -7.74 7.02 -18.14
C THR A 49 -6.43 7.77 -17.85
N TRP A 50 -6.48 8.89 -17.11
CA TRP A 50 -5.39 9.85 -16.98
C TRP A 50 -5.32 10.33 -15.52
N TYR A 51 -4.39 9.79 -14.74
CA TYR A 51 -4.15 10.22 -13.35
C TYR A 51 -3.19 11.45 -13.30
N GLY A 52 -3.39 12.39 -14.21
CA GLY A 52 -2.49 13.51 -14.51
C GLY A 52 -1.51 13.25 -15.66
N GLY A 53 -0.97 14.32 -16.27
CA GLY A 53 0.03 14.22 -17.34
C GLY A 53 -0.53 13.77 -18.70
N ARG A 54 0.25 12.96 -19.45
CA ARG A 54 -0.06 12.50 -20.83
C ARG A 54 -0.26 10.99 -20.97
N LYS A 55 -0.19 10.22 -19.87
CA LYS A 55 -0.21 8.76 -19.87
C LYS A 55 -0.94 8.23 -18.63
N LYS A 56 -1.44 6.99 -18.74
CA LYS A 56 -1.84 6.19 -17.59
C LYS A 56 -0.66 5.99 -16.65
N LEU A 57 -0.97 5.90 -15.36
CA LEU A 57 -0.01 5.39 -14.40
C LEU A 57 0.32 3.94 -14.79
N SER A 58 1.61 3.63 -14.91
CA SER A 58 2.09 2.25 -15.09
C SER A 58 2.29 1.62 -13.72
N GLY A 59 1.71 0.44 -13.48
CA GLY A 59 1.74 -0.22 -12.18
C GLY A 59 0.39 -0.20 -11.45
N ASN A 60 0.30 -1.10 -10.47
CA ASN A 60 -0.83 -1.20 -9.57
C ASN A 60 -0.54 -0.36 -8.33
N MET A 61 -1.43 0.58 -8.01
CA MET A 61 -1.30 1.44 -6.84
C MET A 61 -2.61 1.43 -6.04
N PHE A 62 -2.47 1.20 -4.73
CA PHE A 62 -3.58 1.15 -3.80
C PHE A 62 -3.34 2.06 -2.61
N ILE A 63 -4.42 2.63 -2.09
CA ILE A 63 -4.37 3.58 -0.98
C ILE A 63 -5.36 3.22 0.12
N GLY A 64 -5.04 3.62 1.35
CA GLY A 64 -5.93 3.50 2.50
C GLY A 64 -5.51 4.41 3.65
N ALA A 65 -6.48 4.75 4.51
CA ALA A 65 -6.25 5.53 5.71
C ALA A 65 -6.97 4.85 6.89
N TYR A 66 -6.23 4.55 7.94
CA TYR A 66 -6.70 3.67 9.02
C TYR A 66 -6.42 4.26 10.39
N ASN A 67 -7.34 4.07 11.32
CA ASN A 67 -7.14 4.43 12.72
C ASN A 67 -6.41 3.30 13.47
N TYR A 68 -5.37 3.65 14.22
CA TYR A 68 -4.60 2.72 15.06
C TYR A 68 -4.13 1.48 14.29
N PHE A 69 -3.54 1.72 13.12
CA PHE A 69 -3.07 0.68 12.22
C PHE A 69 -1.87 -0.07 12.80
N ASP A 70 -1.86 -1.38 12.67
CA ASP A 70 -0.71 -2.22 13.02
C ASP A 70 0.28 -2.29 11.85
N GLU A 71 1.14 -1.28 11.76
CA GLU A 71 2.15 -1.16 10.71
C GLU A 71 3.10 -2.36 10.68
N GLU A 72 3.60 -2.79 11.84
CA GLU A 72 4.54 -3.92 11.92
C GLU A 72 3.88 -5.22 11.47
N GLY A 73 2.68 -5.51 12.00
CA GLY A 73 1.93 -6.70 11.61
C GLY A 73 1.62 -6.72 10.12
N PHE A 74 1.28 -5.56 9.54
CA PHE A 74 1.01 -5.47 8.11
C PHE A 74 2.26 -5.71 7.26
N ARG A 75 3.41 -5.12 7.64
CA ARG A 75 4.68 -5.38 6.93
C ARG A 75 5.05 -6.87 6.95
N GLN A 76 4.87 -7.52 8.10
CA GLN A 76 5.13 -8.96 8.22
C GLN A 76 4.18 -9.78 7.36
N HIS A 77 2.89 -9.40 7.31
CA HIS A 77 1.89 -10.02 6.45
C HIS A 77 2.24 -9.88 4.96
N LEU A 78 2.58 -8.67 4.51
CA LEU A 78 3.01 -8.44 3.13
C LEU A 78 4.22 -9.29 2.75
N PHE A 79 5.20 -9.41 3.63
CA PHE A 79 6.42 -10.16 3.36
C PHE A 79 6.22 -11.69 3.42
N SER A 80 5.38 -12.18 4.33
CA SER A 80 5.35 -13.62 4.68
C SER A 80 4.11 -14.36 4.19
N ASN A 81 3.01 -13.65 3.92
CA ASN A 81 1.71 -14.25 3.65
C ASN A 81 1.19 -13.96 2.24
N VAL A 82 1.71 -12.92 1.59
CA VAL A 82 1.36 -12.58 0.20
C VAL A 82 2.38 -13.23 -0.73
N ASN A 83 1.91 -14.02 -1.70
CA ASN A 83 2.78 -14.79 -2.60
C ASN A 83 3.20 -13.95 -3.82
N TRP A 84 4.06 -12.95 -3.59
CA TRP A 84 4.62 -12.12 -4.65
C TRP A 84 5.47 -12.92 -5.64
N GLU A 85 5.31 -12.65 -6.93
CA GLU A 85 6.21 -13.17 -7.95
C GLU A 85 7.55 -12.43 -7.97
N SER A 86 7.52 -11.11 -7.75
CA SER A 86 8.70 -10.24 -7.73
C SER A 86 8.65 -9.26 -6.54
N PRO A 87 8.85 -9.75 -5.30
CA PRO A 87 8.72 -8.96 -4.07
C PRO A 87 9.64 -7.73 -4.03
N GLU A 88 10.79 -7.77 -4.69
CA GLU A 88 11.75 -6.66 -4.79
C GLU A 88 11.18 -5.40 -5.47
N TYR A 89 10.13 -5.55 -6.27
CA TYR A 89 9.43 -4.44 -6.92
C TYR A 89 8.20 -3.96 -6.15
N VAL A 90 7.88 -4.59 -5.02
CA VAL A 90 6.77 -4.18 -4.16
C VAL A 90 7.23 -3.08 -3.21
N GLN A 91 6.53 -1.96 -3.21
CA GLN A 91 6.83 -0.81 -2.38
C GLN A 91 5.65 -0.48 -1.48
N LEU A 92 5.95 -0.25 -0.21
CA LEU A 92 4.99 0.19 0.79
C LEU A 92 5.42 1.55 1.33
N ILE A 93 4.54 2.53 1.20
CA ILE A 93 4.75 3.88 1.71
C ILE A 93 3.76 4.12 2.85
N ILE A 94 4.27 4.52 4.01
CA ILE A 94 3.46 4.74 5.21
C ILE A 94 3.68 6.15 5.73
N LYS A 95 2.60 6.80 6.17
CA LYS A 95 2.69 8.04 6.96
C LYS A 95 1.78 7.96 8.16
N SER A 96 2.39 7.95 9.35
CA SER A 96 1.65 8.11 10.60
C SER A 96 1.28 9.57 10.85
N GLU A 97 0.23 9.82 11.64
CA GLU A 97 -0.25 11.16 11.99
C GLU A 97 0.80 12.00 12.72
N ALA A 98 1.59 11.36 13.60
CA ALA A 98 2.67 12.02 14.34
C ALA A 98 3.92 12.32 13.49
N GLU A 99 4.00 11.76 12.27
CA GLU A 99 5.17 11.89 11.40
C GLU A 99 4.95 12.97 10.36
N TRP A 100 5.99 13.78 10.13
CA TRP A 100 5.97 14.84 9.11
C TRP A 100 6.17 14.30 7.69
N THR A 101 6.86 13.17 7.58
CA THR A 101 7.29 12.57 6.32
C THR A 101 6.75 11.15 6.18
N TYR A 102 6.92 10.59 4.99
CA TYR A 102 6.60 9.20 4.71
C TYR A 102 7.81 8.31 5.01
N LYS A 103 7.55 7.11 5.49
CA LYS A 103 8.49 5.98 5.44
C LYS A 103 8.27 5.21 4.15
N VAL A 104 9.36 4.72 3.57
CA VAL A 104 9.31 3.89 2.36
C VAL A 104 9.99 2.56 2.64
N TYR A 105 9.24 1.50 2.41
CA TYR A 105 9.69 0.12 2.51
C TYR A 105 9.69 -0.54 1.12
N THR A 106 10.69 -1.37 0.85
CA THR A 106 10.81 -2.23 -0.34
C THR A 106 10.81 -3.70 0.07
N ASP A 107 10.97 -4.60 -0.90
CA ASP A 107 10.99 -6.06 -0.69
C ASP A 107 9.74 -6.54 0.06
N ALA A 108 8.56 -6.12 -0.44
CA ALA A 108 7.27 -6.41 0.15
C ALA A 108 7.14 -5.96 1.63
N GLY A 109 7.68 -4.78 1.97
CA GLY A 109 7.58 -4.20 3.32
C GLY A 109 8.71 -4.60 4.26
N LYS A 110 9.65 -5.44 3.81
CA LYS A 110 10.76 -5.95 4.64
C LYS A 110 11.85 -4.91 4.87
N THR A 111 12.26 -4.19 3.84
CA THR A 111 13.46 -3.33 3.88
C THR A 111 13.05 -1.87 3.96
N LEU A 112 13.39 -1.18 5.06
CA LEU A 112 13.20 0.26 5.17
C LEU A 112 14.31 0.98 4.38
N VAL A 113 13.94 1.71 3.33
CA VAL A 113 14.90 2.42 2.46
C VAL A 113 14.91 3.93 2.70
N TYR A 114 13.85 4.46 3.30
CA TYR A 114 13.77 5.86 3.67
C TYR A 114 12.96 6.02 4.96
N ASP A 115 13.60 6.63 5.95
CA ASP A 115 12.95 7.15 7.15
C ASP A 115 13.58 8.50 7.41
N SER A 116 12.77 9.55 7.32
CA SER A 116 13.21 10.88 7.71
C SER A 116 13.17 10.93 9.24
N ILE A 117 14.22 10.40 9.85
CA ILE A 117 14.55 10.77 11.22
C ILE A 117 14.87 12.26 11.16
N LEU A 118 13.99 13.09 11.71
CA LEU A 118 14.30 14.48 12.03
C LEU A 118 15.61 14.49 12.82
N GLN A 119 16.66 15.08 12.24
CA GLN A 119 17.81 15.54 13.02
C GLN A 119 17.35 16.54 14.08
#